data_AF-A0A4Y2F0U8-F1
#
_entry.id   AF-A0A4Y2F0U8-F1
#
_cell.length_a   1.000
_cell.length_b   1.000
_cell.length_c   1.000
_cell.angle_alpha   90.00
_cell.angle_beta   90.00
_cell.angle_gamma   90.00
#
_symmetry.space_group_name_H-M   'P 1'
#
loop_
_entity.id
_entity.type
_entity.pdbx_description
1 polymer ?
#
loop_
_entity_poly.entity_id
_entity_poly.type
_entity_poly.pdbx_seq_one_letter_code
_entity_poly.pdbx_strand_id
1 'polypeptide(L)'
;MLIKKFADENITVEQVVEDAEATIVSKAVEGVRQSDCVFIVGEDMDLPVILTTLAPDNNLLFLMKPGKKQRLSSIQQHTSKCQRK
;
A
#
# COMPACT_ATOMS: atom_id res chain seq x y z
N MET A 1 7.74 -21.85 1.98
CA MET A 1 8.24 -20.51 2.35
C MET A 1 7.45 -19.46 1.59
N LEU A 2 7.17 -18.32 2.22
CA LEU A 2 6.32 -17.27 1.64
C LEU A 2 6.94 -16.67 0.37
N ILE A 3 8.26 -16.46 0.38
CA ILE A 3 9.06 -15.97 -0.76
C ILE A 3 8.80 -16.80 -2.03
N LYS A 4 8.81 -18.14 -1.90
CA LYS A 4 8.57 -19.03 -3.04
C LYS A 4 7.15 -18.88 -3.60
N LYS A 5 6.14 -18.76 -2.72
CA LYS A 5 4.75 -18.59 -3.15
C LYS A 5 4.53 -17.30 -3.93
N PHE A 6 5.13 -16.20 -3.47
CA PHE A 6 5.06 -14.92 -4.17
C PHE A 6 5.80 -14.97 -5.51
N ALA A 7 6.97 -15.60 -5.57
CA ALA A 7 7.67 -15.81 -6.83
C ALA A 7 6.85 -16.64 -7.84
N ASP A 8 6.19 -17.71 -7.38
CA ASP A 8 5.31 -18.54 -8.22
C ASP A 8 4.10 -17.73 -8.77
N GLU A 9 3.70 -16.65 -8.09
CA GLU A 9 2.65 -15.71 -8.52
C GLU A 9 3.17 -14.49 -9.29
N ASN A 10 4.46 -14.46 -9.66
CA ASN A 10 5.15 -13.32 -10.30
C ASN A 10 5.16 -12.03 -9.46
N ILE A 11 5.11 -12.17 -8.14
CA ILE A 11 5.26 -11.07 -7.20
C ILE A 11 6.75 -10.96 -6.84
N THR A 12 7.33 -9.79 -7.10
CA THR A 12 8.70 -9.47 -6.70
C THR A 12 8.80 -9.43 -5.17
N VAL A 13 9.77 -10.16 -4.61
CA VAL A 13 10.03 -10.19 -3.17
C VAL A 13 11.39 -9.59 -2.88
N GLU A 14 11.40 -8.57 -2.04
CA GLU A 14 12.60 -7.93 -1.53
C GLU A 14 12.63 -8.10 -0.01
N GLN A 15 13.72 -8.67 0.51
CA GLN A 15 13.94 -8.79 1.96
C GLN A 15 14.84 -7.64 2.41
N VAL A 16 14.37 -6.86 3.37
CA VAL A 16 15.06 -5.70 3.90
C VAL A 16 15.57 -6.01 5.29
N VAL A 17 16.87 -5.80 5.52
CA VAL A 17 17.53 -6.07 6.82
C VAL A 17 17.62 -4.81 7.67
N GLU A 18 17.65 -3.63 7.04
CA GLU A 18 17.85 -2.34 7.71
C GLU A 18 16.52 -1.68 8.10
N ASP A 19 15.94 -0.88 7.21
CA ASP A 19 14.72 -0.11 7.44
C ASP A 19 13.67 -0.47 6.38
N ALA A 20 12.68 -1.25 6.80
CA ALA A 20 11.62 -1.73 5.93
C ALA A 20 10.70 -0.57 5.54
N GLU A 21 10.40 0.34 6.46
CA GLU A 21 9.53 1.49 6.28
C GLU A 21 10.10 2.46 5.24
N ALA A 22 11.38 2.84 5.37
CA ALA A 22 12.05 3.71 4.40
C ALA A 22 12.12 3.07 3.00
N THR A 23 12.37 1.76 2.94
CA THR A 23 12.40 1.02 1.66
C THR A 23 11.02 0.99 1.01
N ILE A 24 9.95 0.77 1.79
CA ILE A 24 8.56 0.80 1.29
C ILE A 24 8.22 2.20 0.75
N VAL A 25 8.56 3.27 1.47
CA VAL A 25 8.31 4.64 1.00
C VAL A 25 9.06 4.91 -0.31
N SER A 26 10.34 4.55 -0.38
CA SER A 26 11.15 4.75 -1.59
C SER A 26 10.53 4.04 -2.80
N LYS A 27 10.20 2.74 -2.66
CA LYS A 27 9.58 1.94 -3.72
C LYS A 27 8.21 2.44 -4.12
N ALA A 28 7.40 2.88 -3.16
CA ALA A 28 6.09 3.43 -3.46
C ALA A 28 6.21 4.77 -4.19
N VAL A 29 7.15 5.65 -3.85
CA VAL A 29 7.39 6.90 -4.61
C VAL A 29 7.82 6.61 -6.05
N GLU A 30 8.73 5.64 -6.24
CA GLU A 30 9.12 5.18 -7.59
C GLU A 30 7.91 4.64 -8.37
N GLY A 31 7.10 3.79 -7.73
CA GLY A 31 5.91 3.19 -8.32
C GLY A 31 4.83 4.22 -8.65
N VAL A 32 4.62 5.21 -7.80
CA VAL A 32 3.72 6.35 -8.01
C VAL A 32 4.14 7.13 -9.27
N ARG A 33 5.44 7.39 -9.48
CA ARG A 33 5.88 8.07 -10.71
C ARG A 33 5.63 7.27 -11.99
N GLN A 34 5.45 5.96 -11.86
CA GLN A 34 5.30 5.03 -12.99
C GLN A 34 3.85 4.51 -13.15
N SER A 35 2.95 4.81 -12.21
CA SER A 35 1.60 4.24 -12.16
C SER A 35 0.59 5.26 -11.66
N ASP A 36 -0.58 5.33 -12.29
CA ASP A 36 -1.67 6.24 -11.86
C ASP A 36 -2.25 5.86 -10.49
N CYS A 37 -2.04 4.62 -10.05
CA CYS A 37 -2.62 4.06 -8.84
C CYS A 37 -1.61 3.18 -8.11
N VAL A 38 -1.49 3.35 -6.79
CA VAL A 38 -0.61 2.56 -5.92
C VAL A 38 -1.39 2.01 -4.73
N PHE A 39 -1.22 0.71 -4.47
CA PHE A 39 -1.81 0.00 -3.34
C PHE A 39 -0.72 -0.35 -2.32
N ILE A 40 -0.93 0.05 -1.07
CA ILE A 40 -0.08 -0.27 0.05
C ILE A 40 -0.87 -1.22 0.95
N VAL A 41 -0.33 -2.39 1.23
CA VAL A 41 -0.97 -3.37 2.13
C VAL A 41 -0.13 -3.47 3.40
N GLY A 42 -0.67 -3.04 4.53
CA GLY A 42 0.09 -2.99 5.78
C GLY A 42 -0.76 -2.52 6.96
N GLU A 43 -0.27 -2.74 8.18
CA GLU A 43 -0.97 -2.26 9.38
C GLU A 43 -0.66 -0.80 9.71
N ASP A 44 0.48 -0.29 9.24
CA ASP A 44 1.06 1.00 9.62
C ASP A 44 0.37 2.17 8.91
N MET A 45 -0.20 3.06 9.72
CA MET A 45 -0.98 4.20 9.25
C MET A 45 -0.11 5.40 8.84
N ASP A 46 1.17 5.40 9.22
CA ASP A 46 2.08 6.52 8.97
C ASP A 46 2.64 6.49 7.54
N LEU A 47 2.73 5.30 6.93
CA LEU A 47 3.25 5.11 5.57
C LEU A 47 2.43 5.86 4.49
N PRO A 48 1.08 5.78 4.46
CA PRO A 48 0.28 6.53 3.50
C PRO A 48 0.33 8.05 3.70
N VAL A 49 0.48 8.52 4.94
CA VAL A 49 0.58 9.95 5.22
C VAL A 49 1.84 10.51 4.56
N ILE A 50 2.98 9.83 4.76
CA ILE A 50 4.24 10.18 4.11
C ILE A 50 4.11 10.11 2.59
N LEU A 51 3.52 9.03 2.05
CA LEU A 51 3.39 8.86 0.60
C LEU A 51 2.47 9.89 -0.06
N THR A 52 1.42 10.34 0.62
CA THR A 52 0.55 11.40 0.11
C THR A 52 1.31 12.72 -0.03
N THR A 53 2.31 12.98 0.82
CA THR A 53 3.15 14.18 0.69
C THR A 53 4.20 14.09 -0.42
N LEU A 54 4.55 12.88 -0.85
CA LEU A 54 5.59 12.63 -1.85
C LEU A 54 5.02 12.29 -3.23
N ALA A 55 3.76 11.91 -3.31
CA ALA A 55 3.08 11.57 -4.55
C ALA A 55 2.67 12.82 -5.34
N PRO A 56 2.69 12.77 -6.69
CA PRO A 56 2.08 13.79 -7.52
C PRO A 56 0.56 13.88 -7.30
N ASP A 57 0.00 15.07 -7.49
CA ASP A 57 -1.42 15.39 -7.21
C ASP A 57 -2.42 14.53 -7.99
N ASN A 58 -1.98 13.91 -9.08
CA ASN A 58 -2.76 13.11 -10.00
C ASN A 58 -2.76 11.61 -9.69
N ASN A 59 -2.07 11.17 -8.64
CA ASN A 59 -1.95 9.77 -8.27
C ASN A 59 -2.97 9.33 -7.22
N LEU A 60 -3.51 8.12 -7.39
CA LEU A 60 -4.41 7.50 -6.42
C LEU A 60 -3.64 6.56 -5.48
N LEU A 61 -3.67 6.87 -4.19
CA LEU A 61 -3.06 6.06 -3.13
C LEU A 61 -4.13 5.32 -2.32
N PHE A 62 -3.99 4.00 -2.21
CA PHE A 62 -4.88 3.15 -1.43
C PHE A 62 -4.11 2.43 -0.32
N LEU A 63 -4.51 2.64 0.94
CA LEU A 63 -4.07 1.80 2.05
C LEU A 63 -5.08 0.68 2.29
N MET A 64 -4.65 -0.56 2.12
CA MET A 64 -5.41 -1.75 2.47
C MET A 64 -4.84 -2.34 3.76
N LYS A 65 -5.57 -2.12 4.86
CA LYS A 65 -5.22 -2.76 6.12
C LYS A 65 -5.62 -4.24 6.07
N PRO A 66 -4.69 -5.20 6.26
CA PRO A 66 -5.08 -6.59 6.38
C PRO A 66 -6.00 -6.72 7.60
N GLY A 67 -7.17 -7.33 7.39
CA GLY A 67 -8.19 -7.41 8.44
C GLY A 67 -7.63 -8.11 9.68
N LYS A 68 -7.64 -7.43 10.83
CA LYS A 68 -7.65 -8.14 12.12
C LYS A 68 -8.91 -8.97 12.13
N LYS A 69 -8.86 -10.19 12.69
CA LYS A 69 -10.07 -10.97 13.02
C LYS A 69 -10.90 -10.19 14.05
N GLN A 70 -11.56 -9.13 13.64
CA GLN A 70 -12.48 -8.35 14.45
C GLN A 70 -13.83 -9.03 14.30
N ARG A 71 -14.39 -9.49 15.43
CA ARG A 71 -15.83 -9.71 15.51
C ARG A 71 -16.49 -8.41 15.02
N LEU A 72 -17.45 -8.57 14.11
CA LEU A 72 -18.27 -7.51 13.53
C LEU A 72 -18.76 -6.52 14.61
N SER A 73 -18.09 -5.39 14.75
CA SER A 73 -18.70 -4.19 15.30
C SER A 73 -18.02 -2.97 14.70
N SER A 74 -18.76 -2.35 13.78
CA SER A 74 -18.60 -0.95 13.35
C SER A 74 -17.40 -0.64 12.45
N ILE A 75 -17.56 -0.98 11.17
CA ILE A 75 -16.74 -0.44 10.08
C ILE A 75 -17.11 1.05 9.93
N GLN A 76 -16.19 1.96 10.21
CA GLN A 76 -16.28 3.33 9.70
C GLN A 76 -15.73 3.34 8.28
N GLN A 77 -16.64 3.34 7.30
CA GLN A 77 -16.30 3.52 5.89
C GLN A 77 -16.26 5.02 5.59
N HIS A 78 -15.09 5.58 5.34
CA HIS A 78 -14.99 6.85 4.61
C HIS A 78 -14.79 6.49 3.13
N THR A 79 -15.86 6.58 2.33
CA THR A 79 -15.81 6.32 0.89
C THR A 79 -16.00 7.63 0.14
N SER A 80 -14.93 8.18 -0.45
CA SER A 80 -15.06 9.09 -1.58
C SER A 80 -15.31 8.25 -2.82
N LYS A 81 -16.57 8.24 -3.28
CA LYS A 81 -17.02 7.52 -4.47
C LYS A 81 -16.27 8.01 -5.72
N CYS A 82 -15.43 7.16 -6.30
CA CYS A 82 -14.95 7.36 -7.68
C CYS A 82 -15.96 6.70 -8.62
N GLN A 83 -16.84 7.49 -9.24
CA GLN A 83 -17.71 7.05 -10.33
C GLN A 83 -16.87 7.00 -11.61
N ARG A 84 -16.70 5.81 -12.19
CA ARG A 84 -16.18 5.64 -13.56
C ARG A 84 -17.13 6.36 -14.52
N LYS A 85 -16.58 7.22 -15.37
CA LYS A 85 -17.25 7.73 -16.56
C LYS A 85 -16.57 7.15 -17.78
#